data_AF-D3EN43-F1
#
_entry.id   AF-D3EN43-F1
#
_cell.length_a   1.000
_cell.length_b   1.000
_cell.length_c   1.000
_cell.angle_alpha   90.00
_cell.angle_beta   90.00
_cell.angle_gamma   90.00
#
_symmetry.space_group_name_H-M   'P 1'
#
loop_
_entity.id
_entity.type
_entity.pdbx_description
1 polymer ?
#
loop_
_entity_poly.entity_id
_entity_poly.type
_entity_poly.pdbx_seq_one_letter_code
_entity_poly.pdbx_strand_id
1 'polypeptide(L)'
;MLLRAVQDSLGFILNRIKWEVVSSSLFIEQLSISFKTFPSEIKITLLILTWFIIWLPIAIFVSKKIVWKPLEPLKPNQKILLLSSLYLLVPVLIFLILILDDKSLANYGLVLNYKFLIDFFLGLFISFIEFNNFI
;
A
#
# COMPACT_ATOMS: atom_id res chain seq x y z
N MET A 1 7.21 -31.53 9.28
CA MET A 1 8.45 -30.81 8.88
C MET A 1 8.47 -30.55 7.38
N LEU A 2 8.30 -31.58 6.53
CA LEU A 2 8.22 -31.48 5.07
C LEU A 2 7.12 -30.54 4.53
N LEU A 3 5.92 -30.58 5.14
CA LEU A 3 4.78 -29.77 4.69
C LEU A 3 4.99 -28.26 4.85
N ARG A 4 5.69 -27.83 5.91
CA ARG A 4 6.06 -26.41 6.13
C ARG A 4 7.12 -25.95 5.13
N ALA A 5 8.13 -26.78 4.86
CA ALA A 5 9.19 -26.45 3.90
C ALA A 5 8.64 -26.27 2.47
N VAL A 6 7.68 -27.10 2.07
CA VAL A 6 7.03 -26.98 0.75
C VAL A 6 6.15 -25.72 0.69
N GLN A 7 5.40 -25.41 1.75
CA GLN A 7 4.56 -24.22 1.79
C GLN A 7 5.37 -22.90 1.78
N ASP A 8 6.47 -22.86 2.52
CA ASP A 8 7.39 -21.70 2.53
C ASP A 8 8.08 -21.53 1.16
N SER A 9 8.47 -22.63 0.53
CA SER A 9 9.04 -22.64 -0.83
C SER A 9 8.06 -22.11 -1.87
N LEU A 10 6.80 -22.59 -1.86
CA LEU A 10 5.77 -22.14 -2.79
C LEU A 10 5.42 -20.67 -2.57
N GLY A 11 5.32 -20.22 -1.31
CA GLY A 11 5.09 -18.81 -1.00
C GLY A 11 6.21 -17.91 -1.54
N PHE A 12 7.46 -18.34 -1.39
CA PHE A 12 8.62 -17.61 -1.91
C PHE A 12 8.67 -17.60 -3.44
N ILE A 13 8.37 -18.73 -4.10
CA ILE A 13 8.35 -18.86 -5.56
C ILE A 13 7.20 -18.06 -6.18
N LEU A 14 5.99 -18.16 -5.63
CA LEU A 14 4.84 -17.40 -6.12
C LEU A 14 5.05 -15.89 -5.97
N ASN A 15 5.63 -15.47 -4.84
CA ASN A 15 6.01 -14.08 -4.64
C ASN A 15 7.02 -13.67 -5.72
N ARG A 16 8.12 -14.43 -5.88
CA ARG A 16 9.15 -14.16 -6.91
C ARG A 16 8.57 -14.05 -8.32
N ILE A 17 7.77 -15.01 -8.76
CA ILE A 17 7.18 -15.02 -10.12
C ILE A 17 6.27 -13.80 -10.32
N LYS A 18 5.43 -13.47 -9.34
CA LYS A 18 4.56 -12.28 -9.44
C LYS A 18 5.37 -10.99 -9.57
N TRP A 19 6.51 -10.90 -8.89
CA TRP A 19 7.40 -9.73 -8.98
C TRP A 19 8.20 -9.67 -10.27
N GLU A 20 8.69 -10.81 -10.78
CA GLU A 20 9.41 -10.89 -12.05
C GLU A 20 8.50 -10.52 -13.24
N VAL A 21 7.23 -10.95 -13.23
CA VAL A 21 6.27 -10.60 -14.29
C VAL A 21 5.91 -9.11 -14.28
N VAL A 22 5.82 -8.46 -13.11
CA VAL A 22 5.53 -7.03 -13.02
C VAL A 22 6.76 -6.17 -13.39
N SER A 23 7.94 -6.54 -12.90
CA SER A 23 9.21 -5.83 -13.17
C SER A 23 9.67 -5.95 -14.62
N SER A 24 9.39 -7.07 -15.29
CA SER A 24 9.76 -7.30 -16.70
C SER A 24 8.94 -6.49 -17.71
N SER A 25 8.00 -5.65 -17.27
CA SER A 25 7.29 -4.77 -18.19
C SER A 25 8.20 -3.62 -18.66
N LEU A 26 8.31 -3.44 -19.98
CA LEU A 26 9.17 -2.42 -20.62
C LEU A 26 8.95 -1.00 -20.06
N PHE A 27 7.71 -0.70 -19.65
CA PHE A 27 7.35 0.56 -19.03
C PHE A 27 7.95 0.74 -17.62
N ILE A 28 7.95 -0.33 -16.81
CA ILE A 28 8.51 -0.30 -15.46
C ILE A 28 10.03 -0.23 -15.50
N GLU A 29 10.68 -0.86 -16.48
CA GLU A 29 12.13 -0.72 -16.67
C GLU A 29 12.52 0.73 -17.03
N GLN A 30 11.80 1.35 -17.97
CA GLN A 30 12.04 2.76 -18.32
C GLN A 30 11.83 3.71 -17.14
N LEU A 31 10.75 3.48 -16.36
CA LEU A 31 10.49 4.24 -15.15
C LEU A 31 11.56 4.01 -14.09
N SER A 32 11.99 2.76 -13.87
CA SER A 32 13.03 2.39 -12.90
C SER A 32 14.36 3.08 -13.21
N ILE A 33 14.79 3.05 -14.49
CA ILE A 33 16.02 3.69 -14.93
C ILE A 33 15.96 5.21 -14.69
N SER A 34 14.88 5.86 -15.12
CA SER A 34 14.68 7.30 -14.86
C SER A 34 14.64 7.61 -13.36
N PHE A 35 13.91 6.80 -12.59
CA PHE A 35 13.72 7.02 -11.16
C PHE A 35 15.03 6.87 -10.39
N LYS A 36 15.86 5.87 -10.71
CA LYS A 36 17.15 5.61 -10.06
C LYS A 36 18.16 6.74 -10.27
N THR A 37 18.09 7.46 -11.39
CA THR A 37 18.99 8.59 -11.68
C THR A 37 18.69 9.81 -10.80
N PHE A 38 17.47 9.93 -10.27
CA PHE A 38 17.11 11.09 -9.45
C PHE A 38 17.64 11.00 -8.01
N PRO A 39 18.07 12.14 -7.44
CA PRO A 39 18.42 12.23 -6.04
C PRO A 39 17.19 11.96 -5.14
N SER A 40 17.44 11.54 -3.89
CA SER A 40 16.41 11.07 -2.96
C SER A 40 15.31 12.08 -2.68
N GLU A 41 15.64 13.37 -2.65
CA GLU A 41 14.71 14.47 -2.41
C GLU A 41 13.67 14.54 -3.52
N ILE A 42 14.11 14.47 -4.77
CA ILE A 42 13.24 14.53 -5.95
C ILE A 42 12.34 13.29 -5.99
N LYS A 43 12.86 12.11 -5.65
CA LYS A 43 12.05 10.88 -5.56
C LYS A 43 10.87 11.05 -4.60
N ILE A 44 11.11 11.63 -3.43
CA ILE A 44 10.06 11.86 -2.41
C ILE A 44 9.06 12.90 -2.92
N THR A 45 9.52 14.00 -3.53
CA THR A 45 8.62 15.02 -4.12
C THR A 45 7.73 14.41 -5.20
N LEU A 46 8.31 13.62 -6.10
CA LEU A 46 7.58 12.98 -7.20
C LEU A 46 6.54 11.99 -6.65
N LEU A 47 6.88 11.25 -5.60
CA LEU A 47 5.95 10.36 -4.89
C LEU A 47 4.76 11.12 -4.32
N ILE A 48 4.99 12.21 -3.58
CA ILE A 48 3.92 13.02 -2.97
C ILE A 48 3.03 13.62 -4.05
N LEU A 49 3.63 14.07 -5.15
CA LEU A 49 2.91 14.67 -6.26
C LEU A 49 2.05 13.64 -7.00
N THR A 50 2.61 12.47 -7.33
CA THR A 50 1.87 11.35 -7.91
C THR A 50 0.74 10.89 -6.99
N TRP A 51 1.02 10.75 -5.69
CA TRP A 51 0.00 10.43 -4.69
C TRP A 51 -1.13 11.44 -4.67
N PHE A 52 -0.82 12.74 -4.65
CA PHE A 52 -1.82 13.79 -4.66
C PHE A 52 -2.65 13.78 -5.94
N ILE A 53 -2.01 13.62 -7.11
CA ILE A 53 -2.71 13.51 -8.41
C ILE A 53 -3.65 12.31 -8.45
N ILE A 54 -3.23 11.14 -7.94
CA ILE A 54 -4.05 9.93 -7.91
C ILE A 54 -5.18 10.06 -6.89
N TRP A 55 -4.90 10.67 -5.73
CA TRP A 55 -5.88 10.85 -4.67
C TRP A 55 -6.97 11.86 -5.03
N LEU A 56 -6.63 12.96 -5.70
CA LEU A 56 -7.55 14.05 -6.03
C LEU A 56 -8.86 13.60 -6.72
N PRO A 57 -8.84 12.78 -7.79
CA PRO A 57 -10.08 12.32 -8.42
C PRO A 57 -10.90 11.46 -7.47
N ILE A 58 -10.27 10.59 -6.68
CA ILE A 58 -10.95 9.75 -5.69
C ILE A 58 -11.60 10.63 -4.62
N ALA A 59 -10.89 11.64 -4.12
CA ALA A 59 -11.40 12.61 -3.17
C ALA A 59 -12.59 13.37 -3.75
N ILE A 60 -12.56 13.75 -5.03
CA ILE A 60 -13.69 14.40 -5.71
C ILE A 60 -14.91 13.46 -5.74
N PHE A 61 -14.73 12.19 -6.13
CA PHE A 61 -15.84 11.21 -6.13
C PHE A 61 -16.42 11.00 -4.73
N VAL A 62 -15.56 10.84 -3.72
CA VAL A 62 -15.98 10.68 -2.32
C VAL A 62 -16.70 11.93 -1.84
N SER A 63 -16.16 13.12 -2.13
CA SER A 63 -16.74 14.42 -1.73
C SER A 63 -18.14 14.64 -2.30
N LYS A 64 -18.39 14.21 -3.55
CA LYS A 64 -19.73 14.20 -4.15
C LYS A 64 -20.69 13.29 -3.39
N LYS A 65 -20.23 12.10 -2.98
CA LYS A 65 -21.05 11.12 -2.25
C LYS A 65 -21.42 11.61 -0.84
N ILE A 66 -20.56 12.39 -0.20
CA ILE A 66 -20.82 12.96 1.14
C ILE A 66 -21.46 14.36 1.09
N VAL A 67 -21.83 14.87 -0.08
CA VAL A 67 -22.37 16.23 -0.30
C VAL A 67 -21.49 17.27 0.40
N TRP A 68 -20.18 17.15 0.22
CA TRP A 68 -19.23 18.05 0.84
C TRP A 68 -19.40 19.47 0.27
N LYS A 69 -19.58 20.45 1.17
CA LYS A 69 -19.58 21.86 0.84
C LYS A 69 -18.28 22.49 1.31
N PRO A 70 -17.47 23.10 0.44
CA PRO A 70 -16.13 23.59 0.78
C PRO A 70 -16.11 24.75 1.79
N LEU A 71 -17.23 25.45 1.95
CA LEU A 71 -17.38 26.58 2.88
C LEU A 71 -17.95 26.18 4.25
N GLU A 72 -18.43 24.94 4.41
CA GLU A 72 -18.96 24.45 5.68
C GLU A 72 -17.91 23.56 6.39
N PRO A 73 -17.80 23.65 7.72
CA PRO A 73 -16.91 22.78 8.47
C PRO A 73 -17.31 21.32 8.28
N LEU A 74 -16.36 20.49 7.83
CA LEU A 74 -16.55 19.05 7.66
C LEU A 74 -16.98 18.41 8.98
N LYS A 75 -18.06 17.63 8.94
CA LYS A 75 -18.45 16.80 10.08
C LYS A 75 -17.32 15.80 10.37
N PRO A 76 -17.06 15.43 11.64
CA PRO A 76 -15.98 14.49 12.00
C PRO A 76 -16.00 13.20 11.15
N ASN A 77 -17.19 12.65 10.91
CA ASN A 77 -17.37 11.43 10.12
C ASN A 77 -16.98 11.60 8.64
N GLN A 78 -17.22 12.78 8.06
CA GLN A 78 -16.84 13.10 6.68
C GLN A 78 -15.32 13.25 6.54
N LYS A 79 -14.67 13.85 7.55
CA LYS A 79 -13.21 13.99 7.60
C LYS A 79 -12.52 12.63 7.65
N ILE A 80 -13.04 11.70 8.46
CA ILE A 80 -12.49 10.34 8.59
C ILE A 80 -12.62 9.59 7.28
N LEU A 81 -13.72 9.74 6.54
CA LEU A 81 -13.91 9.08 5.24
C LEU A 81 -12.89 9.57 4.19
N LEU A 82 -12.64 10.88 4.15
CA LEU A 82 -11.67 11.47 3.22
C LEU A 82 -10.23 11.04 3.57
N LEU A 83 -9.89 11.01 4.87
CA LEU A 83 -8.62 10.50 5.36
C LEU A 83 -8.47 9.01 5.07
N SER A 84 -9.49 8.20 5.29
CA SER A 84 -9.46 6.76 5.02
C SER A 84 -9.05 6.49 3.57
N SER A 85 -9.65 7.19 2.61
CA SER A 85 -9.27 7.08 1.19
C SER A 85 -7.81 7.48 0.93
N LEU A 86 -7.31 8.47 1.67
CA LEU A 86 -5.93 8.94 1.56
C LEU A 86 -4.93 7.89 2.10
N TYR A 87 -5.23 7.32 3.27
CA TYR A 87 -4.41 6.30 3.92
C TYR A 87 -4.43 4.97 3.15
N LEU A 88 -5.53 4.65 2.44
CA LEU A 88 -5.62 3.44 1.61
C LEU A 88 -4.61 3.44 0.45
N LEU A 89 -4.17 4.62 -0.01
CA LEU A 89 -3.18 4.76 -1.08
C LEU A 89 -1.75 4.54 -0.60
N VAL A 90 -1.47 4.70 0.70
CA VAL A 90 -0.14 4.53 1.28
C VAL A 90 0.47 3.15 0.98
N PRO A 91 -0.21 2.01 1.24
CA PRO A 91 0.35 0.70 0.91
C PRO A 91 0.60 0.52 -0.59
N VAL A 92 -0.25 1.11 -1.45
CA VAL A 92 -0.10 1.05 -2.91
C VAL A 92 1.17 1.79 -3.35
N LEU A 93 1.41 2.98 -2.80
CA LEU A 93 2.63 3.75 -3.07
C LEU A 93 3.89 3.03 -2.61
N ILE A 94 3.86 2.45 -1.40
CA ILE A 94 5.00 1.70 -0.86
C ILE A 94 5.34 0.56 -1.83
N PHE A 95 4.32 -0.16 -2.30
CA PHE A 95 4.48 -1.23 -3.29
C PHE A 95 5.09 -0.73 -4.61
N LEU A 96 4.65 0.43 -5.09
CA LEU A 96 5.17 1.05 -6.30
C LEU A 96 6.66 1.42 -6.17
N ILE A 97 7.06 2.02 -5.04
CA ILE A 97 8.48 2.37 -4.79
C ILE A 97 9.34 1.11 -4.75
N LEU A 98 8.87 0.05 -4.10
CA LEU A 98 9.60 -1.21 -4.01
C LEU A 98 9.87 -1.82 -5.39
N ILE A 99 8.89 -1.74 -6.29
CA ILE A 99 9.04 -2.14 -7.69
C ILE A 99 10.08 -1.27 -8.39
N LEU A 100 9.98 0.06 -8.26
CA LEU A 100 10.85 1.01 -8.96
C LEU A 100 12.31 0.95 -8.46
N ASP A 101 12.52 0.68 -7.18
CA ASP A 101 13.86 0.56 -6.60
C ASP A 101 14.44 -0.88 -6.73
N ASP A 102 13.71 -1.83 -7.34
CA ASP A 102 14.01 -3.27 -7.37
C ASP A 102 14.31 -3.86 -5.98
N LYS A 103 13.72 -3.28 -4.94
CA LYS A 103 13.91 -3.71 -3.56
C LYS A 103 12.70 -4.52 -3.12
N SER A 104 12.98 -5.70 -2.59
CA SER A 104 11.96 -6.48 -1.91
C SER A 104 11.69 -5.91 -0.51
N LEU A 105 10.45 -6.05 -0.03
CA LEU A 105 10.09 -5.79 1.38
C LEU A 105 10.99 -6.56 2.36
N ALA A 106 11.53 -7.71 1.93
CA ALA A 106 12.48 -8.50 2.71
C ALA A 106 13.78 -7.74 3.05
N ASN A 107 14.23 -6.82 2.20
CA ASN A 107 15.42 -5.99 2.46
C ASN A 107 15.19 -5.01 3.62
N TYR A 108 13.94 -4.70 3.93
CA TYR A 108 13.52 -3.86 5.04
C TYR A 108 13.08 -4.67 6.27
N GLY A 109 13.34 -5.99 6.29
CA GLY A 109 12.94 -6.89 7.38
C GLY A 109 11.46 -7.27 7.37
N LEU A 110 10.66 -6.76 6.43
CA LEU A 110 9.26 -7.11 6.25
C LEU A 110 9.14 -8.33 5.32
N VAL A 111 9.31 -9.51 5.91
CA VAL A 111 9.01 -10.76 5.21
C VAL A 111 7.53 -11.05 5.38
N LEU A 112 6.74 -10.80 4.32
CA LEU A 112 5.32 -11.18 4.27
C LEU A 112 5.18 -12.70 4.19
N ASN A 113 5.37 -13.37 5.32
CA ASN A 113 5.09 -14.79 5.47
C ASN A 113 3.60 -14.99 5.77
N TYR A 114 3.03 -16.11 5.34
CA TYR A 114 1.68 -16.55 5.70
C TYR A 114 1.42 -16.46 7.21
N LYS A 115 2.43 -16.77 8.04
CA LYS A 115 2.33 -16.62 9.50
C LYS A 115 2.17 -15.16 9.94
N PHE A 116 2.91 -14.24 9.34
CA PHE A 116 2.79 -12.80 9.62
C PHE A 116 1.39 -12.28 9.26
N LEU A 117 0.84 -12.71 8.13
CA LEU A 117 -0.53 -12.37 7.73
C LEU A 117 -1.57 -12.92 8.73
N ILE A 118 -1.44 -14.20 9.14
CA ILE A 118 -2.33 -14.79 10.14
C ILE A 118 -2.25 -14.01 11.45
N ASP A 119 -1.05 -13.74 11.97
CA ASP A 119 -0.84 -13.04 13.24
C ASP A 119 -1.42 -11.61 13.17
N PHE A 120 -1.27 -10.92 12.02
CA PHE A 120 -1.86 -9.60 11.77
C PHE A 120 -3.39 -9.63 11.76
N PHE A 121 -4.00 -10.58 11.04
CA PHE A 121 -5.46 -10.71 10.99
C PHE A 121 -6.04 -11.20 12.32
N LEU A 122 -5.34 -12.07 13.05
CA LEU A 122 -5.72 -12.46 14.42
C LEU A 122 -5.73 -11.26 15.36
N GLY A 123 -4.68 -10.43 15.31
CA GLY A 123 -4.62 -9.19 16.08
C GLY A 123 -5.77 -8.25 15.76
N LEU A 124 -6.09 -8.06 14.47
CA LEU A 124 -7.25 -7.29 14.04
C LEU A 124 -8.57 -7.87 14.53
N PHE A 125 -8.72 -9.20 14.49
CA PHE A 125 -9.94 -9.88 14.92
C PHE A 125 -10.16 -9.75 16.44
N ILE A 126 -9.10 -9.93 17.23
CA ILE A 126 -9.13 -9.70 18.69
C ILE A 126 -9.49 -8.25 18.99
N SER A 127 -8.87 -7.30 18.29
CA SER A 127 -9.15 -5.87 18.48
C SER A 127 -10.59 -5.51 18.13
N PHE A 128 -11.17 -6.12 17.09
CA PHE A 128 -12.55 -5.93 16.70
C PHE A 128 -13.54 -6.53 17.72
N ILE A 129 -13.23 -7.72 18.27
CA ILE A 129 -14.02 -8.34 19.34
C ILE A 129 -14.03 -7.45 20.59
N GLU A 130 -12.87 -6.96 21.00
CA GLU A 130 -12.75 -6.12 22.19
C GLU A 130 -13.47 -4.78 22.03
N PHE A 131 -13.37 -4.16 20.85
CA PHE A 131 -14.12 -2.93 20.54
C PHE A 131 -15.63 -3.12 20.66
N ASN A 132 -16.15 -4.28 20.26
CA ASN A 132 -17.58 -4.58 20.34
C ASN A 132 -18.06 -4.90 21.77
N ASN A 133 -17.16 -5.27 22.69
CA ASN A 133 -17.49 -5.46 24.11
C ASN A 133 -17.52 -4.14 24.91
N PHE A 134 -17.06 -3.03 24.32
CA PHE A 134 -16.98 -1.72 24.97
C PHE A 134 -18.12 -0.75 24.60
N ILE A 135 -18.99 -1.14 23.65
CA ILE A 135 -20.21 -0.42 23.22
C ILE A 135 -21.42 -1.03 23.92
#